data_AF-A0A1V3Y020-F1
#
_entry.id   AF-A0A1V3Y020-F1
#
_cell.length_a   1.000
_cell.length_b   1.000
_cell.length_c   1.000
_cell.angle_alpha   90.00
_cell.angle_beta   90.00
_cell.angle_gamma   90.00
#
_symmetry.space_group_name_H-M   'P 1'
#
loop_
_entity.id
_entity.type
_entity.pdbx_description
1 polymer ?
#
loop_
_entity_poly.entity_id
_entity_poly.type
_entity_poly.pdbx_seq_one_letter_code
_entity_poly.pdbx_strand_id
1 'polypeptide(L)'
;MAAALAQHRDRCNAIVANARRTYVDFDTTILENHIRGPLRDVVDSCDRISPGSGARVLAAVFDSVVELVGQHRLGGGSHDPLLAALPGLARILLDEPRKVFGSLANAVVHLHHCGLSVGEWLTRVTTAAADGNPTMTMRAGQVAAWLLGLSQYRDSALSVAATLSDAAFSAAVGVDGVTATDTLRRLRDNRWWRPGRTPPALRPSPTGWGLSAGSEVSS
;
A
#
# COMPACT_ATOMS: atom_id res chain seq x y z
N MET A 1 1.43 -5.53 23.90
CA MET A 1 -0.04 -5.31 23.87
C MET A 1 -0.77 -5.13 25.22
N ALA A 2 -0.84 -6.13 26.12
CA ALA A 2 -1.70 -6.06 27.31
C ALA A 2 -1.40 -4.88 28.26
N ALA A 3 -0.11 -4.60 28.49
CA ALA A 3 0.32 -3.44 29.26
C ALA A 3 -0.07 -2.11 28.61
N ALA A 4 0.05 -2.01 27.28
CA ALA A 4 -0.35 -0.82 26.51
C ALA A 4 -1.87 -0.55 26.61
N LEU A 5 -2.69 -1.60 26.53
CA LEU A 5 -4.14 -1.49 26.75
C LEU A 5 -4.46 -1.10 28.19
N ALA A 6 -3.78 -1.66 29.18
CA ALA A 6 -3.98 -1.32 30.58
C ALA A 6 -3.68 0.17 30.85
N GLN A 7 -2.62 0.71 30.22
CA GLN A 7 -2.23 2.11 30.34
C GLN A 7 -3.27 3.08 29.74
N HIS A 8 -4.07 2.63 28.77
CA HIS A 8 -5.04 3.46 28.05
C HIS A 8 -6.48 2.96 28.18
N ARG A 9 -6.77 2.14 29.19
CA ARG A 9 -8.03 1.40 29.34
C ARG A 9 -9.26 2.29 29.23
N ASP A 10 -9.32 3.36 30.02
CA ASP A 10 -10.51 4.23 30.06
C ASP A 10 -10.77 4.91 28.73
N ARG A 11 -9.71 5.38 28.08
CA ARG A 11 -9.79 5.99 26.74
C ARG A 11 -10.24 4.98 25.69
N CYS A 12 -9.64 3.79 25.65
CA CYS A 12 -10.02 2.76 24.69
C CYS A 12 -11.49 2.33 24.88
N ASN A 13 -11.92 2.17 26.13
CA ASN A 13 -13.32 1.85 26.45
C ASN A 13 -14.28 2.95 26.01
N ALA A 14 -13.93 4.22 26.24
CA ALA A 14 -14.74 5.36 25.81
C ALA A 14 -14.88 5.42 24.28
N ILE A 15 -13.79 5.18 23.54
CA ILE A 15 -13.79 5.11 22.07
C ILE A 15 -14.73 4.00 21.57
N VAL A 16 -14.62 2.79 22.13
CA VAL A 16 -15.48 1.66 21.74
C VAL A 16 -16.95 1.92 22.10
N ALA A 17 -17.23 2.45 23.27
CA ALA A 17 -18.59 2.80 23.69
C ALA A 17 -19.20 3.90 22.81
N ASN A 18 -18.38 4.84 22.34
CA ASN A 18 -18.81 5.83 21.35
C ASN A 18 -19.12 5.17 20.00
N ALA A 19 -18.22 4.33 19.49
CA ALA A 19 -18.39 3.67 18.20
C ALA A 19 -19.64 2.79 18.15
N ARG A 20 -19.95 2.04 19.22
CA ARG A 20 -21.18 1.23 19.33
C ARG A 20 -22.47 2.05 19.28
N ARG A 21 -22.42 3.34 19.63
CA ARG A 21 -23.57 4.26 19.53
C ARG A 21 -23.65 4.92 18.16
N THR A 22 -22.50 5.18 17.54
CA THR A 22 -22.40 5.86 16.24
C THR A 22 -22.68 4.93 15.06
N TYR A 23 -22.19 3.69 15.10
CA TYR A 23 -22.28 2.73 14.01
C TYR A 23 -23.23 1.59 14.37
N VAL A 24 -24.32 1.45 13.62
CA VAL A 24 -25.42 0.49 13.90
C VAL A 24 -24.92 -0.96 13.88
N ASP A 25 -24.04 -1.31 12.93
CA ASP A 25 -23.52 -2.67 12.73
C ASP A 25 -22.06 -2.81 13.23
N PHE A 26 -21.71 -2.11 14.31
CA PHE A 26 -20.36 -2.18 14.87
C PHE A 26 -20.03 -3.59 15.38
N ASP A 27 -19.17 -4.31 14.66
CA ASP A 27 -18.74 -5.65 15.04
C ASP A 27 -17.55 -5.62 16.01
N THR A 28 -17.84 -5.93 17.28
CA THR A 28 -16.81 -5.99 18.34
C THR A 28 -15.88 -7.18 18.16
N THR A 29 -16.32 -8.28 17.54
CA THR A 29 -15.52 -9.47 17.26
C THR A 29 -14.43 -9.16 16.24
N ILE A 30 -14.77 -8.38 15.20
CA ILE A 30 -13.79 -7.90 14.21
C ILE A 30 -12.75 -7.03 14.92
N LEU A 31 -13.15 -6.09 15.77
CA LEU A 31 -12.21 -5.27 16.54
C LEU A 31 -11.29 -6.14 17.42
N GLU A 32 -11.84 -7.11 18.15
CA GLU A 32 -11.08 -8.01 19.03
C GLU A 32 -10.04 -8.84 18.25
N ASN A 33 -10.41 -9.34 17.07
CA ASN A 33 -9.48 -10.07 16.20
C ASN A 33 -8.30 -9.20 15.76
N HIS A 34 -8.56 -7.92 15.42
CA HIS A 34 -7.50 -6.98 15.08
C HIS A 34 -6.60 -6.66 16.28
N ILE A 35 -7.18 -6.46 17.48
CA ILE A 35 -6.45 -6.23 18.73
C ILE A 35 -5.54 -7.42 19.08
N ARG A 36 -6.04 -8.66 18.91
CA ARG A 36 -5.29 -9.88 19.27
C ARG A 36 -4.24 -10.26 18.22
N GLY A 37 -4.45 -9.90 16.96
CA GLY A 37 -3.55 -10.18 15.84
C GLY A 37 -2.78 -8.94 15.40
N PRO A 38 -3.12 -8.35 14.23
CA PRO A 38 -2.23 -7.43 13.55
C PRO A 38 -1.92 -6.14 14.33
N LEU A 39 -2.87 -5.59 15.11
CA LEU A 39 -2.59 -4.40 15.93
C LEU A 39 -1.59 -4.72 17.06
N ARG A 40 -1.64 -5.92 17.62
CA ARG A 40 -0.62 -6.39 18.58
C ARG A 40 0.75 -6.45 17.92
N ASP A 41 0.84 -6.98 16.69
CA ASP A 41 2.13 -7.09 15.99
C ASP A 41 2.74 -5.71 15.70
N VAL A 42 1.92 -4.69 15.44
CA VAL A 42 2.36 -3.30 15.29
C VAL A 42 2.94 -2.76 16.60
N VAL A 43 2.20 -2.93 17.70
CA VAL A 43 2.62 -2.47 19.04
C VAL A 43 3.94 -3.14 19.43
N ASP A 44 4.02 -4.47 19.28
CA ASP A 44 5.19 -5.24 19.66
C ASP A 44 6.39 -4.92 18.72
N SER A 45 6.15 -4.59 17.45
CA SER A 45 7.21 -4.14 16.52
C SER A 45 7.76 -2.75 16.85
N CYS A 46 6.89 -1.80 17.25
CA CYS A 46 7.31 -0.48 17.68
C CYS A 46 8.12 -0.57 18.99
N ASP A 47 7.67 -1.36 19.95
CA ASP A 47 8.38 -1.58 21.22
C ASP A 47 9.75 -2.24 21.02
N ARG A 48 9.91 -3.13 20.03
CA ARG A 48 11.23 -3.71 19.67
C ARG A 48 12.22 -2.66 19.16
N ILE A 49 11.75 -1.64 18.44
CA ILE A 49 12.60 -0.57 17.90
C ILE A 49 12.89 0.49 18.98
N SER A 50 11.86 0.86 19.75
CA SER A 50 11.94 1.85 20.82
C SER A 50 11.08 1.38 22.00
N PRO A 51 11.69 0.82 23.06
CA PRO A 51 10.93 0.32 24.22
C PRO A 51 10.00 1.38 24.82
N GLY A 52 8.74 0.99 25.05
CA GLY A 52 7.69 1.88 25.59
C GLY A 52 6.95 2.70 24.53
N SER A 53 7.38 2.65 23.27
CA SER A 53 6.71 3.36 22.18
C SER A 53 5.39 2.72 21.75
N GLY A 54 5.21 1.41 21.97
CA GLY A 54 4.05 0.65 21.55
C GLY A 54 2.74 1.17 22.17
N ALA A 55 2.77 1.61 23.43
CA ALA A 55 1.61 2.22 24.06
C ALA A 55 1.22 3.56 23.43
N ARG A 56 2.21 4.41 23.15
CA ARG A 56 2.00 5.69 22.44
C ARG A 56 1.44 5.46 21.04
N VAL A 57 1.97 4.47 20.31
CA VAL A 57 1.48 4.12 18.97
C VAL A 57 0.05 3.59 19.04
N LEU A 58 -0.26 2.71 19.99
CA LEU A 58 -1.63 2.22 20.21
C LEU A 58 -2.60 3.40 20.46
N ALA A 59 -2.31 4.27 21.42
CA ALA A 59 -3.16 5.43 21.72
C ALA A 59 -3.29 6.42 20.55
N ALA A 60 -2.32 6.44 19.64
CA ALA A 60 -2.34 7.25 18.45
C ALA A 60 -3.30 6.66 17.39
N VAL A 61 -3.23 5.36 17.12
CA VAL A 61 -3.95 4.73 15.99
C VAL A 61 -5.28 4.06 16.37
N PHE A 62 -5.52 3.77 17.64
CA PHE A 62 -6.66 2.97 18.09
C PHE A 62 -8.01 3.56 17.67
N ASP A 63 -8.18 4.88 17.78
CA ASP A 63 -9.39 5.58 17.37
C ASP A 63 -9.69 5.36 15.87
N SER A 64 -8.69 5.55 15.02
CA SER A 64 -8.82 5.32 13.58
C SER A 64 -9.08 3.85 13.25
N VAL A 65 -8.49 2.89 13.98
CA VAL A 65 -8.83 1.47 13.80
C VAL A 65 -10.31 1.21 14.13
N VAL A 66 -10.81 1.75 15.24
CA VAL A 66 -12.22 1.62 15.63
C VAL A 66 -13.15 2.28 14.59
N GLU A 67 -12.81 3.47 14.10
CA GLU A 67 -13.56 4.14 13.03
C GLU A 67 -13.60 3.31 11.75
N LEU A 68 -12.46 2.73 11.34
CA LEU A 68 -12.41 1.93 10.11
C LEU A 68 -13.20 0.60 10.25
N VAL A 69 -13.26 0.00 11.44
CA VAL A 69 -14.16 -1.14 11.72
C VAL A 69 -15.62 -0.68 11.61
N GLY A 70 -15.98 0.44 12.23
CA GLY A 70 -17.34 0.98 12.19
C GLY A 70 -17.80 1.38 10.78
N GLN A 71 -16.88 1.76 9.90
CA GLN A 71 -17.14 2.10 8.50
C GLN A 71 -17.10 0.88 7.56
N HIS A 72 -16.92 -0.34 8.09
CA HIS A 72 -16.71 -1.57 7.32
C HIS A 72 -15.55 -1.49 6.31
N ARG A 73 -14.56 -0.64 6.60
CA ARG A 73 -13.33 -0.48 5.81
C ARG A 73 -12.22 -1.44 6.24
N LEU A 74 -12.35 -2.01 7.44
CA LEU A 74 -11.62 -3.20 7.89
C LEU A 74 -12.66 -4.33 8.00
N GLY A 75 -12.54 -5.37 7.18
CA GLY A 75 -13.67 -6.30 6.99
C GLY A 75 -13.32 -7.73 6.56
N GLY A 76 -12.09 -8.20 6.80
CA GLY A 76 -11.63 -9.53 6.37
C GLY A 76 -11.03 -10.41 7.47
N GLY A 77 -11.39 -10.21 8.74
CA GLY A 77 -10.80 -10.95 9.86
C GLY A 77 -9.34 -10.57 10.13
N SER A 78 -8.51 -11.53 10.58
CA SER A 78 -7.10 -11.31 10.95
C SER A 78 -6.16 -10.94 9.78
N HIS A 79 -6.68 -10.83 8.56
CA HIS A 79 -5.93 -10.63 7.31
C HIS A 79 -6.24 -9.28 6.65
N ASP A 80 -6.40 -8.21 7.45
CA ASP A 80 -6.43 -6.86 6.88
C ASP A 80 -5.03 -6.47 6.35
N PRO A 81 -4.88 -6.18 5.04
CA PRO A 81 -3.57 -5.98 4.44
C PRO A 81 -2.86 -4.75 4.98
N LEU A 82 -3.59 -3.68 5.31
CA LEU A 82 -2.99 -2.48 5.89
C LEU A 82 -2.37 -2.81 7.25
N LEU A 83 -3.15 -3.37 8.16
CA LEU A 83 -2.67 -3.69 9.51
C LEU A 83 -1.57 -4.75 9.49
N ALA A 84 -1.60 -5.70 8.55
CA ALA A 84 -0.53 -6.67 8.34
C ALA A 84 0.78 -6.06 7.82
N ALA A 85 0.73 -4.94 7.08
CA ALA A 85 1.92 -4.26 6.58
C ALA A 85 2.57 -3.32 7.61
N LEU A 86 1.80 -2.79 8.57
CA LEU A 86 2.28 -1.81 9.55
C LEU A 86 3.49 -2.25 10.39
N PRO A 87 3.70 -3.53 10.77
CA PRO A 87 4.93 -3.98 11.43
C PRO A 87 6.20 -3.66 10.62
N GLY A 88 6.15 -3.81 9.28
CA GLY A 88 7.25 -3.44 8.39
C GLY A 88 7.44 -1.93 8.24
N LEU A 89 6.43 -1.15 8.62
CA LEU A 89 6.42 0.32 8.63
C LEU A 89 6.67 0.89 10.03
N ALA A 90 7.03 0.07 11.01
CA ALA A 90 7.14 0.48 12.41
C ALA A 90 8.11 1.66 12.60
N ARG A 91 9.25 1.69 11.88
CA ARG A 91 10.20 2.82 11.95
C ARG A 91 9.56 4.15 11.57
N ILE A 92 8.81 4.20 10.48
CA ILE A 92 8.18 5.45 10.03
C ILE A 92 6.96 5.82 10.87
N LEU A 93 6.30 4.85 11.49
CA LEU A 93 5.18 5.07 12.42
C LEU A 93 5.62 5.74 13.72
N LEU A 94 6.87 5.55 14.17
CA LEU A 94 7.30 6.06 15.46
C LEU A 94 7.29 7.59 15.51
N ASP A 95 7.61 8.30 14.44
CA ASP A 95 7.68 9.76 14.50
C ASP A 95 6.29 10.40 14.59
N GLU A 96 5.41 10.09 13.63
CA GLU A 96 4.07 10.70 13.53
C GLU A 96 2.96 9.63 13.35
N PRO A 97 2.68 8.79 14.37
CA PRO A 97 1.89 7.57 14.18
C PRO A 97 0.48 7.83 13.64
N ARG A 98 -0.21 8.87 14.14
CA ARG A 98 -1.55 9.27 13.65
C ARG A 98 -1.53 9.67 12.18
N LYS A 99 -0.58 10.52 11.80
CA LYS A 99 -0.53 11.08 10.45
C LYS A 99 -0.11 10.04 9.44
N VAL A 100 0.89 9.21 9.78
CA VAL A 100 1.37 8.13 8.92
C VAL A 100 0.28 7.07 8.76
N PHE A 101 -0.33 6.60 9.86
CA PHE A 101 -1.44 5.66 9.79
C PHE A 101 -2.61 6.21 8.96
N GLY A 102 -3.06 7.43 9.24
CA GLY A 102 -4.16 8.05 8.51
C GLY A 102 -3.86 8.22 7.01
N SER A 103 -2.63 8.59 6.66
CA SER A 103 -2.21 8.68 5.25
C SER A 103 -2.21 7.33 4.55
N LEU A 104 -1.73 6.27 5.21
CA LEU A 104 -1.75 4.91 4.69
C LEU A 104 -3.18 4.38 4.55
N ALA A 105 -4.02 4.56 5.56
CA ALA A 105 -5.43 4.16 5.54
C ALA A 105 -6.20 4.84 4.40
N ASN A 106 -6.02 6.16 4.25
CA ASN A 106 -6.64 6.91 3.16
C ASN A 106 -6.16 6.42 1.78
N ALA A 107 -4.86 6.16 1.63
CA ALA A 107 -4.31 5.64 0.38
C ALA A 107 -4.88 4.24 0.06
N VAL A 108 -4.93 3.34 1.04
CA VAL A 108 -5.50 1.99 0.88
C VAL A 108 -6.97 2.05 0.46
N VAL A 109 -7.79 2.86 1.14
CA VAL A 109 -9.20 3.04 0.80
C VAL A 109 -9.36 3.59 -0.63
N HIS A 110 -8.53 4.58 -1.01
CA HIS A 110 -8.57 5.16 -2.35
C HIS A 110 -8.17 4.14 -3.43
N LEU A 111 -7.09 3.39 -3.22
CA LEU A 111 -6.62 2.35 -4.13
C LEU A 111 -7.66 1.24 -4.30
N HIS A 112 -8.27 0.79 -3.20
CA HIS A 112 -9.35 -0.19 -3.22
C HIS A 112 -10.55 0.33 -4.04
N HIS A 113 -10.97 1.58 -3.82
CA HIS A 113 -12.05 2.21 -4.58
C HIS A 113 -11.75 2.29 -6.09
N CYS A 114 -10.49 2.50 -6.46
CA CYS A 114 -10.04 2.49 -7.85
C CYS A 114 -9.81 1.08 -8.43
N GLY A 115 -10.05 0.00 -7.68
CA GLY A 115 -9.85 -1.38 -8.13
C GLY A 115 -8.37 -1.76 -8.33
N LEU A 116 -7.46 -1.10 -7.61
CA LEU A 116 -6.02 -1.32 -7.72
C LEU A 116 -5.51 -2.32 -6.66
N SER A 117 -4.37 -2.95 -6.95
CA SER A 117 -3.75 -3.93 -6.05
C SER A 117 -3.18 -3.26 -4.79
N VAL A 118 -3.96 -3.26 -3.71
CA VAL A 118 -3.54 -2.78 -2.38
C VAL A 118 -2.34 -3.57 -1.86
N GLY A 119 -2.35 -4.89 -2.02
CA GLY A 119 -1.26 -5.76 -1.55
C GLY A 119 0.06 -5.45 -2.25
N GLU A 120 0.06 -5.30 -3.57
CA GLU A 120 1.27 -4.94 -4.31
C GLU A 120 1.76 -3.54 -3.93
N TRP A 121 0.86 -2.58 -3.73
CA TRP A 121 1.21 -1.24 -3.27
C TRP A 121 1.86 -1.27 -1.88
N LEU A 122 1.27 -1.98 -0.92
CA LEU A 122 1.80 -2.09 0.44
C LEU A 122 3.16 -2.79 0.48
N THR A 123 3.39 -3.80 -0.36
CA THR A 123 4.71 -4.42 -0.51
C THR A 123 5.75 -3.37 -0.93
N ARG A 124 5.47 -2.58 -1.97
CA ARG A 124 6.39 -1.53 -2.46
C ARG A 124 6.66 -0.45 -1.41
N VAL A 125 5.61 -0.01 -0.70
CA VAL A 125 5.73 0.98 0.40
C VAL A 125 6.55 0.43 1.55
N THR A 126 6.37 -0.85 1.91
CA THR A 126 7.13 -1.50 2.99
C THR A 126 8.60 -1.66 2.60
N THR A 127 8.90 -2.07 1.36
CA THR A 127 10.28 -2.11 0.86
C THR A 127 10.93 -0.72 0.91
N ALA A 128 10.20 0.33 0.51
CA ALA A 128 10.69 1.71 0.56
C ALA A 128 10.85 2.26 2.00
N ALA A 129 10.27 1.61 2.99
CA ALA A 129 10.40 1.96 4.41
C ALA A 129 11.65 1.39 5.08
N ALA A 130 12.40 0.52 4.40
CA ALA A 130 13.60 -0.12 4.93
C ALA A 130 14.64 0.93 5.41
N ASP A 131 14.77 2.04 4.68
CA ASP A 131 15.67 3.16 5.00
C ASP A 131 15.14 4.04 6.16
N GLY A 132 13.93 3.79 6.64
CA GLY A 132 13.34 4.47 7.80
C GLY A 132 12.98 5.94 7.57
N ASN A 133 12.93 6.43 6.33
CA ASN A 133 12.59 7.82 6.02
C ASN A 133 11.11 7.97 5.63
N PRO A 134 10.24 8.54 6.51
CA PRO A 134 8.80 8.62 6.26
C PRO A 134 8.46 9.41 4.99
N THR A 135 9.20 10.48 4.71
CA THR A 135 8.96 11.32 3.53
C THR A 135 9.26 10.56 2.26
N MET A 136 10.39 9.86 2.19
CA MET A 136 10.75 9.07 1.01
C MET A 136 9.83 7.87 0.83
N THR A 137 9.41 7.21 1.90
CA THR A 137 8.44 6.12 1.84
C THR A 137 7.09 6.57 1.28
N MET A 138 6.54 7.69 1.74
CA MET A 138 5.25 8.20 1.22
C MET A 138 5.36 8.65 -0.23
N ARG A 139 6.48 9.28 -0.61
CA ARG A 139 6.78 9.65 -2.00
C ARG A 139 6.90 8.43 -2.91
N ALA A 140 7.58 7.37 -2.46
CA ALA A 140 7.64 6.09 -3.15
C ALA A 140 6.25 5.47 -3.30
N GLY A 141 5.40 5.56 -2.27
CA GLY A 141 4.01 5.14 -2.31
C GLY A 141 3.19 5.85 -3.40
N GLN A 142 3.37 7.17 -3.59
CA GLN A 142 2.71 7.93 -4.65
C GLN A 142 3.14 7.45 -6.05
N VAL A 143 4.43 7.19 -6.25
CA VAL A 143 4.97 6.66 -7.50
C VAL A 143 4.44 5.25 -7.77
N ALA A 144 4.43 4.38 -6.77
CA ALA A 144 3.85 3.04 -6.86
C ALA A 144 2.37 3.09 -7.23
N ALA A 145 1.58 3.97 -6.60
CA ALA A 145 0.16 4.18 -6.90
C ALA A 145 -0.08 4.53 -8.39
N TRP A 146 0.70 5.45 -8.93
CA TRP A 146 0.66 5.80 -10.34
C TRP A 146 1.08 4.63 -11.25
N LEU A 147 2.13 3.90 -10.84
CA LEU A 147 2.61 2.74 -11.58
C LEU A 147 1.59 1.59 -11.63
N LEU A 148 0.74 1.48 -10.60
CA LEU A 148 -0.32 0.48 -10.51
C LEU A 148 -1.60 0.87 -11.26
N GLY A 149 -1.84 2.15 -11.53
CA GLY A 149 -2.99 2.55 -12.35
C GLY A 149 -3.62 3.91 -12.05
N LEU A 150 -3.20 4.64 -11.01
CA LEU A 150 -3.70 6.00 -10.73
C LEU A 150 -3.11 7.00 -11.74
N SER A 151 -3.62 6.97 -12.97
CA SER A 151 -3.11 7.74 -14.10
C SER A 151 -3.13 9.25 -13.86
N GLN A 152 -4.05 9.75 -13.05
CA GLN A 152 -4.16 11.16 -12.66
C GLN A 152 -2.96 11.64 -11.84
N TYR A 153 -2.19 10.73 -11.23
CA TYR A 153 -0.99 11.10 -10.48
C TYR A 153 0.24 11.30 -11.36
N ARG A 154 0.19 11.02 -12.67
CA ARG A 154 1.38 10.98 -13.54
C ARG A 154 2.34 12.15 -13.34
N ASP A 155 1.88 13.38 -13.47
CA ASP A 155 2.77 14.54 -13.45
C ASP A 155 3.37 14.74 -12.05
N SER A 156 2.53 14.63 -11.02
CA SER A 156 2.98 14.69 -9.62
C SER A 156 3.94 13.56 -9.26
N ALA A 157 3.70 12.34 -9.76
CA ALA A 157 4.51 11.16 -9.50
C ALA A 157 5.86 11.24 -10.24
N LEU A 158 5.89 11.74 -11.48
CA LEU A 158 7.13 12.00 -12.20
C LEU A 158 7.99 13.07 -11.52
N SER A 159 7.36 14.13 -10.99
CA SER A 159 8.05 15.16 -10.23
C SER A 159 8.63 14.60 -8.93
N VAL A 160 7.84 13.81 -8.19
CA VAL A 160 8.28 13.20 -6.93
C VAL A 160 9.36 12.15 -7.15
N ALA A 161 9.22 11.32 -8.18
CA ALA A 161 10.17 10.27 -8.50
C ALA A 161 11.58 10.82 -8.81
N ALA A 162 11.69 12.03 -9.36
CA ALA A 162 12.97 12.71 -9.58
C ALA A 162 13.69 13.12 -8.28
N THR A 163 13.00 13.02 -7.13
CA THR A 163 13.55 13.39 -5.81
C THR A 163 13.83 12.17 -4.91
N LEU A 164 13.51 10.96 -5.37
CA LEU A 164 13.71 9.74 -4.60
C LEU A 164 15.19 9.32 -4.60
N SER A 165 15.62 8.67 -3.51
CA SER A 165 16.84 7.86 -3.54
C SER A 165 16.67 6.68 -4.50
N ASP A 166 17.78 6.14 -5.04
CA ASP A 166 17.70 4.97 -5.94
C ASP A 166 17.04 3.76 -5.26
N ALA A 167 17.24 3.58 -3.95
CA ALA A 167 16.59 2.54 -3.16
C ALA A 167 15.06 2.73 -3.10
N ALA A 168 14.60 3.94 -2.73
CA ALA A 168 13.17 4.25 -2.68
C ALA A 168 12.53 4.23 -4.07
N PHE A 169 13.27 4.62 -5.12
CA PHE A 169 12.83 4.56 -6.51
C PHE A 169 12.67 3.11 -6.99
N SER A 170 13.68 2.25 -6.75
CA SER A 170 13.62 0.82 -7.10
C SER A 170 12.44 0.14 -6.39
N ALA A 171 12.25 0.42 -5.10
CA ALA A 171 11.11 -0.09 -4.32
C ALA A 171 9.76 0.39 -4.89
N ALA A 172 9.63 1.68 -5.23
CA ALA A 172 8.41 2.23 -5.83
C ALA A 172 8.10 1.59 -7.19
N VAL A 173 9.12 1.33 -7.99
CA VAL A 173 9.01 0.72 -9.31
C VAL A 173 8.70 -0.78 -9.22
N GLY A 174 9.16 -1.46 -8.16
CA GLY A 174 9.01 -2.90 -7.98
C GLY A 174 9.98 -3.70 -8.86
N VAL A 175 11.11 -3.09 -9.23
CA VAL A 175 12.18 -3.76 -10.00
C VAL A 175 13.50 -3.43 -9.32
N ASP A 176 14.26 -4.47 -8.98
CA ASP A 176 15.54 -4.30 -8.30
C ASP A 176 16.61 -3.73 -9.22
N GLY A 177 17.47 -2.87 -8.67
CA GLY A 177 18.66 -2.35 -9.36
C GLY A 177 18.38 -1.35 -10.48
N VAL A 178 17.16 -0.82 -10.59
CA VAL A 178 16.86 0.24 -11.56
C VAL A 178 17.31 1.60 -11.04
N THR A 179 17.95 2.38 -11.90
CA THR A 179 18.33 3.76 -11.56
C THR A 179 17.20 4.72 -11.89
N ALA A 180 17.06 5.78 -11.09
CA ALA A 180 16.04 6.81 -11.33
C ALA A 180 16.23 7.47 -12.71
N THR A 181 17.47 7.77 -13.10
CA THR A 181 17.78 8.55 -14.31
C THR A 181 17.27 7.91 -15.60
N ASP A 182 17.66 6.67 -15.92
CA ASP A 182 17.26 6.04 -17.19
C ASP A 182 15.77 5.69 -17.19
N THR A 183 15.27 5.20 -16.06
CA THR A 183 13.87 4.79 -15.91
C THR A 183 12.93 5.99 -16.05
N LEU A 184 13.27 7.13 -15.44
CA LEU A 184 12.44 8.34 -15.53
C LEU A 184 12.42 8.91 -16.93
N ARG A 185 13.54 8.89 -17.64
CA ARG A 185 13.59 9.31 -19.04
C ARG A 185 12.62 8.49 -19.88
N ARG A 186 12.66 7.15 -19.80
CA ARG A 186 11.74 6.27 -20.52
C ARG A 186 10.28 6.47 -20.12
N LEU A 187 10.00 6.66 -18.83
CA LEU A 187 8.65 6.94 -18.32
C LEU A 187 8.07 8.25 -18.85
N ARG A 188 8.92 9.27 -19.06
CA ARG A 188 8.53 10.55 -19.68
C ARG A 188 8.26 10.37 -21.17
N ASP A 189 9.17 9.72 -21.87
CA ASP A 189 9.12 9.54 -23.33
C ASP A 189 7.97 8.63 -23.79
N ASN A 190 7.60 7.62 -22.98
CA ASN A 190 6.55 6.68 -23.33
C ASN A 190 5.53 6.52 -22.19
N ARG A 191 4.32 7.05 -22.40
CA ARG A 191 3.22 7.02 -21.41
C ARG A 191 2.78 5.60 -21.02
N TRP A 192 2.94 4.63 -21.92
CA TRP A 192 2.47 3.26 -21.77
C TRP A 192 3.58 2.30 -21.35
N TRP A 193 4.83 2.75 -21.35
CA TRP A 193 5.95 1.95 -20.91
C TRP A 193 5.88 1.72 -19.39
N ARG A 194 6.18 0.49 -18.98
CA ARG A 194 6.24 0.08 -17.57
C ARG A 194 7.58 -0.63 -17.33
N PRO A 195 8.34 -0.25 -16.29
CA PRO A 195 9.54 -0.99 -15.91
C PRO A 195 9.20 -2.45 -15.59
N GLY A 196 10.10 -3.38 -15.92
CA GLY A 196 9.93 -4.81 -15.61
C GLY A 196 8.86 -5.56 -16.43
N ARG A 197 8.03 -4.88 -17.22
CA ARG A 197 7.17 -5.55 -18.20
C ARG A 197 7.93 -5.78 -19.50
N THR A 198 8.19 -7.04 -19.82
CA THR A 198 8.52 -7.44 -21.18
C THR A 198 7.30 -7.20 -22.06
N PRO A 199 7.42 -6.58 -23.24
CA PRO A 199 6.32 -6.50 -24.19
C PRO A 199 5.78 -7.92 -24.44
N PRO A 200 4.46 -8.12 -24.54
CA PRO A 200 3.94 -9.40 -24.98
C PRO A 200 4.60 -9.74 -26.31
N ALA A 201 5.14 -10.96 -26.44
CA ALA A 201 5.68 -11.44 -27.69
C ALA A 201 4.62 -11.20 -28.77
N LEU A 202 4.95 -10.37 -29.77
CA LEU A 202 4.10 -10.19 -30.93
C LEU A 202 3.77 -11.58 -31.46
N ARG A 203 2.50 -11.98 -31.40
CA ARG A 203 2.06 -13.19 -32.10
C ARG A 203 2.46 -12.99 -33.56
N PRO A 204 3.21 -13.90 -34.19
CA PRO A 204 3.48 -13.79 -35.61
C PRO A 204 2.13 -13.65 -36.31
N SER A 205 1.99 -12.56 -37.08
CA SER A 205 0.82 -12.38 -37.93
C SER A 205 0.69 -13.63 -38.80
N PRO A 206 -0.50 -14.18 -39.01
CA PRO A 206 -0.68 -15.28 -39.95
C PRO A 206 -0.41 -14.74 -41.36
N THR A 207 0.84 -14.76 -41.79
CA THR A 207 1.23 -14.65 -43.18
C THR A 207 0.68 -15.88 -43.90
N GLY A 208 -0.27 -15.66 -44.81
CA GLY A 208 -0.66 -16.68 -45.78
C GLY A 208 -2.16 -16.78 -46.06
N TRP A 209 -2.84 -15.69 -46.43
CA TRP A 209 -3.95 -15.83 -47.38
C TRP A 209 -3.31 -16.03 -48.76
N GLY A 210 -2.89 -17.28 -49.02
CA GLY A 210 -2.53 -17.71 -50.36
C GLY A 210 -3.80 -17.67 -51.20
N LEU A 211 -3.93 -16.63 -52.03
CA LEU A 211 -4.81 -16.64 -53.19
C LEU A 211 -4.34 -17.79 -54.09
N SER A 212 -5.02 -18.93 -54.04
CA SER A 212 -4.92 -19.95 -55.08
C SER A 212 -5.50 -19.35 -56.35
N ALA A 213 -4.63 -18.81 -57.20
CA ALA A 213 -4.96 -18.52 -58.58
C ALA A 213 -5.31 -19.83 -59.27
N GLY A 214 -6.52 -19.90 -59.82
CA GLY A 214 -6.91 -20.96 -60.72
C GLY A 214 -6.09 -20.90 -62.00
N SER A 215 -5.78 -22.07 -62.56
CA SER A 215 -5.44 -22.21 -63.97
C SER A 215 -5.94 -23.57 -64.44
N GLU A 216 -7.03 -23.46 -65.19
CA GLU A 216 -7.67 -24.33 -66.18
C GLU A 216 -6.87 -25.51 -66.77
N VAL A 217 -7.60 -26.64 -66.84
CA VAL A 217 -7.82 -27.63 -67.92
C VAL A 217 -7.00 -27.53 -69.23
N SER A 218 -6.59 -28.72 -69.69
CA SER A 218 -6.43 -29.24 -71.08
C SER A 218 -5.06 -29.91 -71.26
N SER A 219 -4.87 -31.10 -71.83
CA SER A 219 -5.71 -32.12 -72.47
C SER A 219 -4.92 -33.44 -72.46
#